data_AF-A0A919HA27-F1
#
_entry.id   AF-A0A919HA27-F1
#
_cell.length_a   1.000
_cell.length_b   1.000
_cell.length_c   1.000
_cell.angle_alpha   90.00
_cell.angle_beta   90.00
_cell.angle_gamma   90.00
#
_symmetry.space_group_name_H-M   'P 1'
#
loop_
_entity.id
_entity.type
_entity.pdbx_description
1 polymer ?
#
loop_
_entity_poly.entity_id
_entity_poly.type
_entity_poly.pdbx_seq_one_letter_code
_entity_poly.pdbx_strand_id
1 'polypeptide(L)'
;MAAGVRGADRHPGTLGSATSPAEAAVPAATQGTTDIKDRLLAIPGMSLIEEKPYDGYRYFVLAYTQPVDHRHPGRGTFQQRLTVLHKDVSRPTVFYTSGYDVSTDPSRAEPTKIVDGNQVSLEYRYFTPSRPSPTDWTKLDIWQAASDQHRIFEALKPIYGHKWLAPEAPRAA
;
A
#
# COMPACT_ATOMS: atom_id res chain seq x y z
N MET A 1 -47.11 18.54 -76.74
CA MET A 1 -48.45 18.10 -76.30
C MET A 1 -48.35 16.61 -76.01
N ALA A 2 -48.76 15.98 -74.92
CA ALA A 2 -49.51 16.32 -73.70
C ALA A 2 -49.00 15.35 -72.58
N ALA A 3 -48.84 15.78 -71.32
CA ALA A 3 -49.69 15.46 -70.14
C ALA A 3 -50.15 13.98 -70.03
N GLY A 4 -50.10 13.25 -68.92
CA GLY A 4 -49.72 13.47 -67.53
C GLY A 4 -50.34 12.39 -66.61
N VAL A 5 -49.64 12.06 -65.50
CA VAL A 5 -50.18 11.81 -64.13
C VAL A 5 -50.81 10.45 -63.71
N ARG A 6 -50.41 10.01 -62.49
CA ARG A 6 -50.97 9.04 -61.48
C ARG A 6 -50.73 7.54 -61.76
N GLY A 7 -50.43 6.68 -60.77
CA GLY A 7 -50.41 6.78 -59.32
C GLY A 7 -49.82 5.49 -58.69
N ALA A 8 -49.54 5.55 -57.40
CA ALA A 8 -48.82 4.59 -56.57
C ALA A 8 -49.51 3.23 -56.36
N ASP A 9 -48.74 2.21 -56.00
CA ASP A 9 -49.01 1.38 -54.82
C ASP A 9 -47.76 0.65 -54.29
N ARG A 10 -47.70 0.50 -52.95
CA ARG A 10 -46.55 0.09 -52.14
C ARG A 10 -46.63 -1.40 -51.74
N HIS A 11 -45.50 -2.12 -51.83
CA HIS A 11 -44.79 -3.02 -50.87
C HIS A 11 -45.59 -3.93 -49.89
N PRO A 12 -45.05 -5.07 -49.36
CA PRO A 12 -43.61 -5.40 -49.21
C PRO A 12 -43.20 -6.87 -49.52
N GLY A 13 -41.94 -7.05 -49.94
CA GLY A 13 -41.25 -8.35 -50.03
C GLY A 13 -40.17 -8.46 -48.96
N THR A 14 -40.28 -9.49 -48.14
CA THR A 14 -39.67 -9.74 -46.84
C THR A 14 -38.32 -10.49 -46.91
N LEU A 15 -37.38 -10.04 -46.05
CA LEU A 15 -36.24 -10.74 -45.39
C LEU A 15 -34.94 -11.12 -46.13
N GLY A 16 -33.82 -10.69 -45.53
CA GLY A 16 -32.49 -11.27 -45.76
C GLY A 16 -31.29 -10.52 -45.18
N SER A 17 -31.37 -9.90 -43.99
CA SER A 17 -30.17 -9.42 -43.28
C SER A 17 -29.76 -10.44 -42.22
N ALA A 18 -28.61 -11.09 -42.45
CA ALA A 18 -27.94 -11.94 -41.48
C ALA A 18 -27.43 -11.09 -40.31
N THR A 19 -28.13 -11.13 -39.18
CA THR A 19 -27.64 -10.59 -37.91
C THR A 19 -26.61 -11.56 -37.36
N SER A 20 -25.33 -11.18 -37.36
CA SER A 20 -24.32 -11.82 -36.53
C SER A 20 -24.73 -11.63 -35.07
N PRO A 21 -24.70 -12.66 -34.20
CA PRO A 21 -24.89 -12.42 -32.79
C PRO A 21 -23.75 -11.52 -32.32
N ALA A 22 -24.09 -10.31 -31.91
CA ALA A 22 -23.22 -9.47 -31.11
C ALA A 22 -22.98 -10.27 -29.81
N GLU A 23 -21.81 -10.91 -29.74
CA GLU A 23 -21.29 -11.45 -28.51
C GLU A 23 -21.20 -10.29 -27.54
N ALA A 24 -22.15 -10.23 -26.61
CA ALA A 24 -22.18 -9.25 -25.56
C ALA A 24 -20.82 -9.32 -24.88
N ALA A 25 -20.03 -8.26 -25.04
CA ALA A 25 -18.79 -8.10 -24.32
C ALA A 25 -19.15 -8.17 -22.84
N VAL A 26 -18.88 -9.34 -22.24
CA VAL A 26 -18.86 -9.47 -20.79
C VAL A 26 -17.87 -8.41 -20.32
N PRO A 27 -18.25 -7.50 -19.41
CA PRO A 27 -17.25 -6.63 -18.83
C PRO A 27 -16.21 -7.55 -18.22
N ALA A 28 -14.98 -7.48 -18.73
CA ALA A 28 -13.85 -8.17 -18.14
C ALA A 28 -13.90 -7.82 -16.66
N ALA A 29 -14.10 -8.83 -15.82
CA ALA A 29 -14.03 -8.64 -14.38
C ALA A 29 -12.65 -8.04 -14.11
N THR A 30 -12.61 -6.76 -13.73
CA THR A 30 -11.45 -6.16 -13.09
C THR A 30 -11.14 -7.11 -11.95
N GLN A 31 -10.10 -7.92 -12.08
CA GLN A 31 -9.53 -8.68 -10.98
C GLN A 31 -9.30 -7.64 -9.89
N GLY A 32 -10.20 -7.63 -8.89
CA GLY A 32 -10.30 -6.54 -7.94
C GLY A 32 -8.99 -6.47 -7.18
N THR A 33 -8.12 -5.55 -7.55
CA THR A 33 -6.92 -5.27 -6.78
C THR A 33 -7.41 -4.72 -5.45
N THR A 34 -7.38 -5.55 -4.40
CA THR A 34 -7.66 -5.13 -3.04
C THR A 34 -6.91 -3.83 -2.74
N ASP A 35 -7.61 -2.84 -2.20
CA ASP A 35 -7.03 -1.52 -1.94
C ASP A 35 -5.77 -1.63 -1.08
N ILE A 36 -4.77 -0.79 -1.33
CA ILE A 36 -3.51 -0.85 -0.58
C ILE A 36 -3.74 -0.67 0.93
N LYS A 37 -4.72 0.13 1.35
CA LYS A 37 -5.08 0.31 2.76
C LYS A 37 -5.55 -1.01 3.34
N ASP A 38 -6.45 -1.70 2.66
CA ASP A 38 -6.99 -2.99 3.11
C ASP A 38 -5.87 -4.03 3.23
N ARG A 39 -4.92 -4.04 2.28
CA ARG A 39 -3.75 -4.93 2.33
C ARG A 39 -2.84 -4.61 3.51
N LEU A 40 -2.58 -3.34 3.80
CA LEU A 40 -1.80 -2.92 4.98
C LEU A 40 -2.48 -3.33 6.28
N LEU A 41 -3.80 -3.16 6.37
CA LEU A 41 -4.59 -3.49 7.56
C LEU A 41 -4.85 -4.99 7.73
N ALA A 42 -4.67 -5.78 6.67
CA ALA A 42 -4.68 -7.24 6.75
C ALA A 42 -3.42 -7.81 7.43
N ILE A 43 -2.35 -7.01 7.60
CA ILE A 43 -1.16 -7.44 8.33
C ILE A 43 -1.51 -7.61 9.83
N PRO A 44 -1.28 -8.80 10.43
CA PRO A 44 -1.52 -9.00 11.84
C PRO A 44 -0.76 -8.01 12.73
N GLY A 45 -1.50 -7.31 13.60
CA GLY A 45 -0.96 -6.31 14.51
C GLY A 45 -0.78 -4.92 13.90
N MET A 46 -1.14 -4.70 12.64
CA MET A 46 -1.16 -3.38 11.99
C MET A 46 -2.50 -2.68 12.22
N SER A 47 -2.47 -1.37 12.43
CA SER A 47 -3.67 -0.54 12.57
C SER A 47 -3.45 0.85 11.96
N LEU A 48 -4.53 1.45 11.45
CA LEU A 48 -4.50 2.82 10.93
C LEU A 48 -4.63 3.81 12.08
N ILE A 49 -3.71 4.78 12.13
CA ILE A 49 -3.87 6.00 12.92
C ILE A 49 -4.54 7.07 12.07
N GLU A 50 -3.98 7.33 10.88
CA GLU A 50 -4.44 8.41 10.00
C GLU A 50 -4.05 8.14 8.55
N GLU A 51 -4.84 8.63 7.61
CA GLU A 51 -4.48 8.69 6.18
C GLU A 51 -4.49 10.15 5.75
N LYS A 52 -3.43 10.60 5.08
CA LYS A 52 -3.26 11.99 4.63
C LYS A 52 -3.07 12.06 3.12
N PRO A 53 -3.53 13.13 2.46
CA PRO A 53 -3.27 13.35 1.04
C PRO A 53 -1.80 13.72 0.81
N TYR A 54 -1.23 13.27 -0.32
CA TYR A 54 0.05 13.72 -0.83
C TYR A 54 0.10 13.53 -2.34
N ASP A 55 0.56 14.54 -3.09
CA ASP A 55 0.43 14.53 -4.54
C ASP A 55 1.11 13.32 -5.20
N GLY A 56 0.30 12.48 -5.85
CA GLY A 56 0.75 11.30 -6.56
C GLY A 56 1.14 10.12 -5.66
N TYR A 57 0.82 10.16 -4.37
CA TYR A 57 1.02 9.06 -3.40
C TYR A 57 -0.18 8.95 -2.46
N ARG A 58 -0.22 7.88 -1.68
CA ARG A 58 -1.05 7.79 -0.47
C ARG A 58 -0.16 7.75 0.74
N TYR A 59 -0.51 8.49 1.79
CA TYR A 59 0.28 8.54 3.01
C TYR A 59 -0.52 7.98 4.18
N PHE A 60 0.05 6.98 4.85
CA PHE A 60 -0.55 6.32 6.00
C PHE A 60 0.32 6.53 7.21
N VAL A 61 -0.29 6.96 8.32
CA VAL A 61 0.27 6.86 9.66
C VAL A 61 -0.33 5.62 10.29
N LEU A 62 0.52 4.70 10.71
CA LEU A 62 0.13 3.38 11.19
C LEU A 62 0.72 3.13 12.58
N ALA A 63 0.07 2.25 13.33
CA ALA A 63 0.65 1.60 14.50
C ALA A 63 0.82 0.12 14.22
N TYR A 64 1.99 -0.42 14.59
CA TYR A 64 2.31 -1.83 14.51
C TYR A 64 2.62 -2.40 15.89
N THR A 65 2.00 -3.54 16.19
CA THR A 65 2.16 -4.23 17.47
C THR A 65 3.50 -4.95 17.51
N GLN A 66 4.39 -4.50 18.40
CA GLN A 66 5.72 -5.08 18.60
C GLN A 66 5.84 -5.69 19.99
N PRO A 67 6.63 -6.77 20.17
CA PRO A 67 6.98 -7.24 21.50
C PRO A 67 7.89 -6.24 22.21
N VAL A 68 7.71 -6.12 23.52
CA VAL A 68 8.61 -5.30 24.37
C VAL A 68 10.03 -5.89 24.36
N ASP A 69 10.13 -7.23 24.41
CA ASP A 69 11.38 -7.99 24.37
C ASP A 69 11.33 -9.05 23.26
N HIS A 70 12.06 -8.86 22.16
CA HIS A 70 12.14 -9.84 21.06
C HIS A 70 12.80 -11.16 21.47
N ARG A 71 13.57 -11.19 22.58
CA ARG A 71 14.10 -12.45 23.14
C ARG A 71 13.01 -13.25 23.86
N HIS A 72 11.93 -12.60 24.27
CA HIS A 72 10.80 -13.20 24.98
C HIS A 72 9.47 -12.56 24.52
N PRO A 73 9.02 -12.83 23.28
CA PRO A 73 7.93 -12.08 22.65
C PRO A 73 6.58 -12.18 23.38
N GLY A 74 6.40 -13.19 24.24
CA GLY A 74 5.20 -13.35 25.08
C GLY A 74 5.14 -12.44 26.31
N ARG A 75 6.18 -11.64 26.61
CA ARG A 75 6.25 -10.78 27.82
C ARG A 75 5.59 -9.41 27.66
N GLY A 76 4.65 -9.30 26.73
CA GLY A 76 3.90 -8.08 26.46
C GLY A 76 4.34 -7.37 25.19
N THR A 77 3.50 -6.43 24.78
CA THR A 77 3.62 -5.72 23.50
C THR A 77 3.42 -4.22 23.70
N PHE A 78 3.87 -3.45 22.71
CA PHE A 78 3.60 -2.02 22.61
C PHE A 78 3.23 -1.65 21.17
N GLN A 79 2.61 -0.48 20.99
CA GLN A 79 2.31 0.06 19.68
C GLN A 79 3.48 0.92 19.21
N GLN A 80 4.06 0.57 18.07
CA GLN A 80 5.14 1.33 17.44
C GLN A 80 4.59 2.06 16.21
N ARG A 81 4.85 3.36 16.11
CA ARG A 81 4.40 4.18 15.00
C ARG A 81 5.33 4.04 13.80
N LEU A 82 4.73 3.88 12.63
CA LEU A 82 5.40 3.95 11.34
C LEU A 82 4.55 4.74 10.35
N THR A 83 5.18 5.20 9.27
CA THR A 83 4.49 5.84 8.16
C THR A 83 4.82 5.13 6.86
N VAL A 84 3.84 5.07 5.96
CA VAL A 84 3.98 4.48 4.63
C VAL A 84 3.55 5.52 3.61
N LEU A 85 4.49 5.95 2.78
CA LEU A 85 4.21 6.71 1.56
C LEU A 85 4.17 5.74 0.39
N HIS A 86 2.96 5.43 -0.06
CA HIS A 86 2.69 4.47 -1.12
C HIS A 86 2.60 5.15 -2.48
N LYS A 87 3.43 4.71 -3.43
CA LYS A 87 3.35 5.07 -4.85
C LYS A 87 2.59 4.02 -5.64
N ASP A 88 3.13 2.81 -5.64
CA ASP A 88 2.65 1.64 -6.38
C ASP A 88 3.43 0.39 -5.91
N VAL A 89 2.83 -0.80 -5.97
CA VAL A 89 3.49 -2.05 -5.54
C VAL A 89 4.56 -2.57 -6.50
N SER A 90 4.57 -2.11 -7.74
CA SER A 90 5.59 -2.38 -8.76
C SER A 90 6.84 -1.50 -8.63
N ARG A 91 6.88 -0.61 -7.64
CA ARG A 91 8.00 0.33 -7.43
C ARG A 91 8.92 -0.12 -6.30
N PRO A 92 10.21 0.26 -6.34
CA PRO A 92 11.11 0.03 -5.22
C PRO A 92 10.58 0.65 -3.92
N THR A 93 10.99 0.10 -2.77
CA THR A 93 10.64 0.63 -1.45
C THR A 93 11.88 1.07 -0.71
N VAL A 94 11.88 2.31 -0.24
CA VAL A 94 12.92 2.86 0.63
C VAL A 94 12.49 2.67 2.09
N PHE A 95 13.24 1.90 2.86
CA PHE A 95 13.11 1.89 4.31
C PHE A 95 13.97 3.03 4.85
N TYR A 96 13.32 4.12 5.21
CA TYR A 96 13.95 5.27 5.83
C TYR A 96 13.92 5.08 7.35
N THR A 97 15.08 4.82 7.94
CA THR A 97 15.24 4.89 9.39
C THR A 97 15.24 6.36 9.80
N SER A 98 14.05 6.99 9.79
CA SER A 98 13.86 8.26 10.48
C SER A 98 14.35 8.04 11.89
N GLY A 99 15.28 8.88 12.35
CA GLY A 99 15.82 8.79 13.69
C GLY A 99 14.74 9.03 14.76
N TYR A 100 15.12 9.79 15.76
CA TYR A 100 14.21 10.23 16.80
C TYR A 100 13.03 11.01 16.22
N ASP A 101 11.82 10.81 16.77
CA ASP A 101 10.58 11.51 16.44
C ASP A 101 10.20 11.48 14.94
N VAL A 102 9.59 10.37 14.48
CA VAL A 102 9.14 10.30 13.09
C VAL A 102 8.11 11.40 12.81
N SER A 103 8.39 12.25 11.83
CA SER A 103 7.40 13.21 11.36
C SER A 103 6.21 12.46 10.75
N THR A 104 5.01 12.82 11.18
CA THR A 104 3.75 12.36 10.59
C THR A 104 3.28 13.27 9.46
N ASP A 105 4.09 14.26 9.06
CA ASP A 105 3.83 15.08 7.88
C ASP A 105 4.40 14.39 6.63
N PRO A 106 3.60 14.24 5.56
CA PRO A 106 4.04 13.56 4.35
C PRO A 106 5.25 14.26 3.71
N SER A 107 6.33 13.51 3.53
CA SER A 107 7.51 13.98 2.80
C SER A 107 8.27 12.81 2.17
N ARG A 108 9.03 13.11 1.12
CA ARG A 108 9.91 12.16 0.44
C ARG A 108 11.35 12.43 0.82
N ALA A 109 12.02 11.42 1.37
CA ALA A 109 13.47 11.40 1.49
C ALA A 109 14.12 11.44 0.10
N GLU A 110 15.36 11.91 0.01
CA GLU A 110 16.09 12.01 -1.26
C GLU A 110 16.13 10.67 -2.03
N PRO A 111 16.42 9.50 -1.43
CA PRO A 111 16.43 8.24 -2.17
C PRO A 111 15.06 7.91 -2.76
N THR A 112 13.98 8.20 -2.04
CA THR A 112 12.60 8.00 -2.50
C THR A 112 12.28 8.85 -3.73
N LYS A 113 12.81 10.08 -3.80
CA LYS A 113 12.67 10.94 -4.97
C LYS A 113 13.46 10.39 -6.16
N ILE A 114 14.68 9.92 -5.93
CA ILE A 114 15.56 9.38 -6.99
C ILE A 114 14.93 8.14 -7.64
N VAL A 115 14.39 7.22 -6.85
CA VAL A 115 13.81 5.97 -7.38
C VAL A 115 12.33 6.07 -7.73
N ASP A 116 11.70 7.21 -7.47
CA ASP A 116 10.25 7.41 -7.62
C ASP A 116 9.45 6.23 -7.03
N GLY A 117 9.78 5.90 -5.78
CA GLY A 117 9.36 4.66 -5.11
C GLY A 117 8.50 4.88 -3.87
N ASN A 118 8.18 3.78 -3.20
CA ASN A 118 7.53 3.80 -1.89
C ASN A 118 8.53 4.22 -0.80
N GLN A 119 8.03 4.72 0.33
CA GLN A 119 8.84 4.98 1.52
C GLN A 119 8.16 4.44 2.77
N VAL A 120 8.92 3.79 3.63
CA VAL A 120 8.52 3.41 4.98
C VAL A 120 9.41 4.16 5.95
N SER A 121 8.82 4.90 6.88
CA SER A 121 9.55 5.54 7.97
C SER A 121 9.12 4.94 9.30
N LEU A 122 10.07 4.60 10.17
CA LEU A 122 9.80 3.99 11.48
C LEU A 122 10.26 4.90 12.61
N GLU A 123 9.41 5.08 13.62
CA GLU A 123 9.84 5.68 14.89
C GLU A 123 10.59 4.66 15.76
N TYR A 124 11.72 5.05 16.32
CA TYR A 124 12.42 4.20 17.28
C TYR A 124 11.58 3.94 18.53
N ARG A 125 11.74 2.73 19.10
CA ARG A 125 11.20 2.40 20.43
C ARG A 125 11.66 3.43 21.47
N TYR A 126 10.80 3.69 22.45
CA TYR A 126 10.97 4.66 23.55
C TYR A 126 10.82 6.14 23.20
N PHE A 127 10.56 6.48 21.94
CA PHE A 127 10.03 7.79 21.57
C PHE A 127 8.52 7.82 21.77
N THR A 128 7.94 8.97 22.10
CA THR A 128 6.49 9.05 22.33
C THR A 128 5.79 9.27 20.99
N PRO A 129 4.78 8.45 20.62
CA PRO A 129 4.03 7.50 21.43
C PRO A 129 4.53 6.04 21.40
N SER A 130 5.57 5.72 20.63
CA SER A 130 6.18 4.38 20.47
C SER A 130 6.96 3.86 21.69
N ARG A 131 6.36 3.87 22.89
CA ARG A 131 7.02 3.50 24.15
C ARG A 131 6.28 2.39 24.90
N PRO A 132 6.97 1.28 25.27
CA PRO A 132 6.43 0.28 26.19
C PRO A 132 5.95 0.86 27.53
N SER A 133 4.83 0.33 28.02
CA SER A 133 4.27 0.65 29.34
C SER A 133 3.99 -0.65 30.12
N PRO A 134 4.55 -0.83 31.33
CA PRO A 134 5.51 0.05 31.99
C PRO A 134 6.84 0.14 31.23
N THR A 135 7.55 1.25 31.39
CA THR A 135 8.81 1.49 30.69
C THR A 135 9.95 0.72 31.37
N ASP A 136 10.48 -0.29 30.68
CA ASP A 136 11.70 -1.00 31.06
C ASP A 136 12.87 -0.53 30.18
N TRP A 137 13.75 0.31 30.70
CA TRP A 137 14.88 0.85 29.94
C TRP A 137 15.94 -0.19 29.57
N THR A 138 15.92 -1.39 30.18
CA THR A 138 16.87 -2.46 29.82
C THR A 138 16.63 -3.03 28.42
N LYS A 139 15.50 -2.72 27.78
CA LYS A 139 15.21 -3.10 26.38
C LYS A 139 15.44 -1.97 25.38
N LEU A 140 16.05 -0.85 25.81
CA LEU A 140 16.61 0.15 24.91
C LEU A 140 18.00 -0.32 24.45
N ASP A 141 18.02 -1.26 23.51
CA ASP A 141 19.24 -1.77 22.91
C ASP A 141 19.11 -1.85 21.37
N ILE A 142 20.24 -1.79 20.67
CA ILE A 142 20.30 -1.78 19.19
C ILE A 142 19.70 -3.05 18.60
N TRP A 143 19.90 -4.21 19.24
CA TRP A 143 19.40 -5.49 18.73
C TRP A 143 17.87 -5.52 18.76
N GLN A 144 17.26 -4.98 19.81
CA GLN A 144 15.81 -4.87 19.90
C GLN A 144 15.23 -3.92 18.85
N ALA A 145 15.86 -2.76 18.64
CA ALA A 145 15.43 -1.79 17.63
C ALA A 145 15.59 -2.33 16.19
N ALA A 146 16.69 -3.02 15.90
CA ALA A 146 16.90 -3.69 14.60
C ALA A 146 15.87 -4.82 14.40
N SER A 147 15.50 -5.53 15.46
CA SER A 147 14.46 -6.57 15.42
C SER A 147 13.07 -5.99 15.14
N ASP A 148 12.76 -4.79 15.66
CA ASP A 148 11.53 -4.06 15.30
C ASP A 148 11.48 -3.77 13.80
N GLN A 149 12.56 -3.20 13.26
CA GLN A 149 12.69 -2.85 11.84
C GLN A 149 12.55 -4.10 10.96
N HIS A 150 13.22 -5.19 11.32
CA HIS A 150 13.17 -6.44 10.57
C HIS A 150 11.76 -7.03 10.51
N ARG A 151 11.02 -7.03 11.63
CA ARG A 151 9.63 -7.51 11.64
C ARG A 151 8.72 -6.69 10.74
N ILE A 152 8.89 -5.37 10.71
CA ILE A 152 8.12 -4.49 9.83
C ILE A 152 8.47 -4.76 8.36
N PHE A 153 9.75 -4.94 8.04
CA PHE A 153 10.19 -5.34 6.71
C PHE A 153 9.54 -6.66 6.28
N GLU A 154 9.62 -7.72 7.09
CA GLU A 154 9.02 -9.02 6.77
C GLU A 154 7.50 -8.94 6.63
N ALA A 155 6.83 -8.12 7.46
CA ALA A 155 5.39 -7.92 7.37
C ALA A 155 4.96 -7.20 6.08
N LEU A 156 5.76 -6.25 5.59
CA LEU A 156 5.44 -5.43 4.42
C LEU A 156 5.93 -6.04 3.09
N LYS A 157 6.92 -6.93 3.13
CA LYS A 157 7.54 -7.56 1.95
C LYS A 157 6.55 -8.31 1.03
N PRO A 158 5.52 -9.02 1.54
CA PRO A 158 4.48 -9.62 0.69
C PRO A 158 3.65 -8.58 -0.08
N ILE A 159 3.57 -7.34 0.42
CA ILE A 159 2.85 -6.25 -0.26
C ILE A 159 3.76 -5.56 -1.28
N TYR A 160 4.99 -5.27 -0.88
CA TYR A 160 6.00 -4.58 -1.67
C TYR A 160 7.11 -5.54 -2.10
N GLY A 161 6.83 -6.34 -3.14
CA GLY A 161 7.74 -7.39 -3.61
C GLY A 161 8.93 -6.89 -4.46
N HIS A 162 8.95 -5.61 -4.85
CA HIS A 162 10.07 -5.03 -5.60
C HIS A 162 11.30 -4.76 -4.72
N LYS A 163 12.37 -4.23 -5.32
CA LYS A 163 13.66 -3.98 -4.62
C LYS A 163 13.47 -3.07 -3.41
N TRP A 164 14.10 -3.44 -2.30
CA TRP A 164 14.17 -2.62 -1.09
C TRP A 164 15.52 -1.92 -0.97
N LEU A 165 15.48 -0.64 -0.62
CA LEU A 165 16.65 0.16 -0.24
C LEU A 165 16.55 0.45 1.24
N ALA A 166 17.38 -0.20 2.04
CA ALA A 166 17.51 0.06 3.47
C ALA A 166 19.00 0.30 3.77
N PRO A 167 19.36 1.27 4.62
CA PRO A 167 20.74 1.43 5.09
C PRO A 167 21.27 0.14 5.76
N GLU A 168 20.36 -0.65 6.32
CA GLU A 168 20.63 -1.88 7.05
C GLU A 168 19.54 -2.90 6.76
N ALA A 169 19.61 -3.53 5.59
CA ALA A 169 18.90 -4.78 5.35
C ALA A 169 19.65 -5.90 6.10
N PRO A 170 19.02 -6.64 7.04
CA PRO A 170 19.65 -7.84 7.56
C PRO A 170 19.82 -8.81 6.38
N ARG A 171 21.06 -9.25 6.19
CA ARG A 171 21.37 -10.34 5.26
C ARG A 171 20.54 -11.54 5.72
N ALA A 172 19.69 -12.07 4.84
CA ALA A 172 19.11 -13.38 5.06
C ALA A 172 20.27 -14.36 5.29
N ALA A 173 20.33 -14.94 6.48
CA ALA A 173 21.21 -16.06 6.79
C ALA A 173 20.59 -17.33 6.20
#